data_AF-A0A9E5TFD1-F1
#
_entry.id   AF-A0A9E5TFD1-F1
#
_cell.length_a   1.000
_cell.length_b   1.000
_cell.length_c   1.000
_cell.angle_alpha   90.00
_cell.angle_beta   90.00
_cell.angle_gamma   90.00
#
_symmetry.space_group_name_H-M   'P 1'
#
loop_
_entity.id
_entity.type
_entity.pdbx_description
1 polymer ?
#
loop_
_entity_poly.entity_id
_entity_poly.type
_entity_poly.pdbx_seq_one_letter_code
_entity_poly.pdbx_strand_id
1 'polypeptide(L)'
;MHPLIPAGRLLRRLFAPTYQARALAAANHPLIEPLETCHVTFLLTQPHKKKKQASELAQANQVKSEFLSVMSHELRTPLNLIMGYAGVMQDQTLAQINQEQESSLNKIMRCSH
;
A
#
# COMPACT_ATOMS: atom_id res chain seq x y z
N MET A 1 41.30 -36.47 -11.26
CA MET A 1 41.15 -36.41 -12.74
C MET A 1 39.67 -36.54 -13.04
N HIS A 2 38.87 -35.54 -13.40
CA HIS A 2 39.03 -34.26 -14.10
C HIS A 2 37.98 -33.25 -13.54
N PRO A 3 38.20 -31.93 -13.58
CA PRO A 3 37.10 -30.98 -13.53
C PRO A 3 36.80 -30.38 -14.92
N LEU A 4 35.53 -30.46 -15.30
CA LEU A 4 34.89 -29.71 -16.37
C LEU A 4 34.67 -28.26 -15.94
N ILE A 5 35.04 -27.31 -16.79
CA ILE A 5 34.51 -25.93 -16.82
C ILE A 5 33.67 -25.88 -18.10
N PRO A 6 32.40 -25.43 -18.13
CA PRO A 6 32.04 -23.99 -18.12
C PRO A 6 30.62 -23.72 -17.52
N ALA A 7 30.05 -22.53 -17.35
CA ALA A 7 30.19 -21.21 -17.96
C ALA A 7 29.56 -20.14 -17.04
N GLY A 8 30.01 -18.89 -17.12
CA GLY A 8 29.17 -17.74 -16.76
C GLY A 8 29.87 -16.55 -16.09
N ARG A 9 30.10 -15.50 -16.89
CA ARG A 9 30.22 -14.08 -16.48
C ARG A 9 31.56 -13.56 -15.95
N LEU A 10 32.49 -13.37 -16.89
CA LEU A 10 33.13 -12.08 -17.22
C LEU A 10 33.70 -11.27 -16.03
N LEU A 11 34.76 -11.79 -15.40
CA LEU A 11 35.68 -10.98 -14.59
C LEU A 11 36.39 -9.98 -15.50
N ARG A 12 35.94 -8.73 -15.41
CA ARG A 12 36.38 -7.59 -16.20
C ARG A 12 37.87 -7.33 -15.97
N ARG A 13 38.63 -7.69 -17.00
CA ARG A 13 40.02 -7.36 -17.32
C ARG A 13 40.29 -5.86 -17.13
N LEU A 14 41.19 -5.49 -16.22
CA LEU A 14 42.06 -4.32 -16.37
C LEU A 14 43.42 -4.65 -15.76
N PHE A 15 44.24 -5.29 -16.59
CA PHE A 15 45.69 -5.29 -16.45
C PHE A 15 46.17 -3.94 -16.99
N ALA A 16 46.78 -3.10 -16.17
CA ALA A 16 47.60 -1.96 -16.61
C ALA A 16 48.91 -1.98 -15.80
N PRO A 17 50.08 -1.92 -16.46
CA PRO A 17 51.35 -2.25 -15.85
C PRO A 17 51.89 -1.13 -14.94
N THR A 18 52.79 -1.56 -14.08
CA THR A 18 53.36 -0.92 -12.89
C THR A 18 54.22 0.33 -13.18
N TYR A 19 53.78 1.49 -12.71
CA TYR A 19 54.55 2.39 -11.82
C TYR A 19 53.67 3.55 -11.28
N GLN A 20 52.59 3.89 -11.98
CA GLN A 20 51.64 4.96 -11.57
C GLN A 20 50.51 4.45 -10.65
N ALA A 21 50.36 3.13 -10.53
CA ALA A 21 49.29 2.48 -9.76
C ALA A 21 49.41 2.67 -8.23
N ARG A 22 50.61 2.92 -7.69
CA ARG A 22 50.80 3.10 -6.23
C ARG A 22 50.29 4.46 -5.74
N ALA A 23 50.35 5.49 -6.58
CA ALA A 23 49.78 6.80 -6.30
C ALA A 23 48.25 6.79 -6.45
N LEU A 24 47.73 6.09 -7.47
CA LEU A 24 46.28 5.97 -7.71
C LEU A 24 45.59 5.07 -6.67
N ALA A 25 46.25 3.98 -6.23
CA ALA A 25 45.72 3.11 -5.19
C ALA A 25 45.64 3.83 -3.83
N ALA A 26 46.66 4.60 -3.44
CA ALA A 26 46.61 5.36 -2.18
C ALA A 26 45.56 6.49 -2.19
N ALA A 27 45.33 7.13 -3.34
CA ALA A 27 44.31 8.17 -3.49
C ALA A 27 42.88 7.61 -3.64
N ASN A 28 42.72 6.42 -4.23
CA ASN A 28 41.41 5.78 -4.44
C ASN A 28 41.01 4.82 -3.31
N HIS A 29 41.95 4.23 -2.57
CA HIS A 29 41.66 3.35 -1.42
C HIS A 29 40.72 4.00 -0.37
N PRO A 30 40.91 5.27 0.05
CA PRO A 30 39.97 5.92 0.96
C PRO A 30 38.59 6.21 0.34
N LEU A 31 38.44 6.10 -0.99
CA LEU A 31 37.16 6.30 -1.70
C LEU A 31 36.48 4.98 -2.08
N ILE A 32 37.22 3.88 -2.26
CA ILE A 32 36.70 2.58 -2.68
C ILE A 32 35.97 1.87 -1.53
N GLU A 33 36.55 1.84 -0.32
CA GLU A 33 35.90 1.22 0.86
C GLU A 33 34.52 1.82 1.20
N PRO A 34 34.36 3.15 1.30
CA PRO A 34 33.06 3.72 1.61
C PRO A 34 32.04 3.52 0.49
N LEU A 35 32.47 3.44 -0.78
CA LEU A 35 31.57 3.20 -1.91
C LEU A 35 31.02 1.76 -1.90
N GLU A 36 31.89 0.77 -1.67
CA GLU A 36 31.49 -0.65 -1.52
C GLU A 36 30.60 -0.83 -0.28
N THR A 37 30.97 -0.23 0.86
CA THR A 37 30.18 -0.29 2.09
C THR A 37 28.81 0.35 1.92
N CYS A 38 28.73 1.51 1.25
CA CYS A 38 27.46 2.16 0.95
C CYS A 38 26.58 1.30 0.02
N HIS A 39 27.17 0.69 -1.02
CA HIS A 39 26.45 -0.16 -1.95
C HIS A 39 25.89 -1.42 -1.27
N VAL A 40 26.72 -2.12 -0.48
CA VAL A 40 26.29 -3.32 0.25
C VAL A 40 25.23 -2.98 1.31
N THR A 41 25.42 -1.90 2.08
CA THR A 41 24.42 -1.45 3.07
C THR A 41 23.11 -1.06 2.40
N PHE A 42 23.16 -0.41 1.24
CA PHE A 42 21.98 -0.08 0.45
C PHE A 42 21.24 -1.34 -0.03
N LEU A 43 21.94 -2.32 -0.61
CA LEU A 43 21.32 -3.56 -1.10
C LEU A 43 20.66 -4.36 0.03
N LEU A 44 21.28 -4.40 1.21
CA LEU A 44 20.76 -5.15 2.35
C LEU A 44 19.57 -4.44 3.02
N THR A 45 19.56 -3.11 3.10
CA THR A 45 18.51 -2.36 3.85
C THR A 45 17.24 -2.09 3.05
N GLN A 46 17.32 -1.99 1.71
CA GLN A 46 16.16 -1.77 0.84
C GLN A 46 15.03 -2.82 0.97
N PRO A 47 15.30 -4.13 0.95
CA PRO A 47 14.24 -5.13 1.11
C PRO A 47 13.57 -5.04 2.48
N HIS A 48 14.31 -4.73 3.55
CA HIS A 48 13.74 -4.56 4.89
C HIS A 48 12.85 -3.32 4.99
N LYS A 49 13.27 -2.18 4.41
CA LYS A 49 12.45 -0.96 4.38
C LYS A 49 11.15 -1.18 3.60
N LYS A 50 11.21 -1.80 2.42
CA LYS A 50 10.02 -2.12 1.61
C LYS A 50 9.08 -3.10 2.31
N LYS A 51 9.62 -4.16 2.93
CA LYS A 51 8.81 -5.12 3.69
C LYS A 51 8.13 -4.47 4.89
N LYS A 52 8.83 -3.60 5.62
CA LYS A 52 8.26 -2.86 6.75
C LYS A 52 7.11 -1.96 6.29
N GLN A 53 7.34 -1.14 5.27
CA GLN A 53 6.30 -0.26 4.71
C GLN A 53 5.10 -1.04 4.16
N ALA A 54 5.34 -2.17 3.46
CA ALA A 54 4.26 -3.02 2.97
C ALA A 54 3.45 -3.64 4.11
N SER A 55 4.11 -4.07 5.19
CA SER A 55 3.44 -4.60 6.40
C SER A 55 2.61 -3.52 7.11
N GLU A 56 3.17 -2.33 7.28
CA GLU A 56 2.46 -1.19 7.89
C GLU A 56 1.23 -0.80 7.06
N LEU A 57 1.37 -0.74 5.73
CA LEU A 57 0.26 -0.46 4.83
C LEU A 57 -0.80 -1.57 4.86
N ALA A 58 -0.39 -2.84 4.90
CA ALA A 58 -1.31 -3.96 5.00
C ALA A 58 -2.12 -3.91 6.31
N GLN A 59 -1.47 -3.62 7.43
CA GLN A 59 -2.15 -3.44 8.72
C GLN A 59 -3.13 -2.26 8.69
N ALA A 60 -2.70 -1.10 8.17
CA ALA A 60 -3.56 0.07 8.05
C ALA A 60 -4.79 -0.21 7.17
N ASN A 61 -4.61 -0.92 6.05
CA ASN A 61 -5.70 -1.32 5.18
C ASN A 61 -6.63 -2.31 5.86
N GLN A 62 -6.10 -3.29 6.59
CA GLN A 62 -6.91 -4.25 7.34
C GLN A 62 -7.80 -3.55 8.36
N VAL A 63 -7.23 -2.67 9.18
CA VAL A 63 -7.99 -1.88 10.18
C VAL A 63 -9.05 -1.03 9.51
N LYS A 64 -8.72 -0.37 8.39
CA LYS A 64 -9.69 0.42 7.62
C LYS A 64 -10.85 -0.45 7.09
N SER A 65 -10.54 -1.60 6.50
CA SER A 65 -11.54 -2.51 5.97
C SER A 65 -12.44 -3.07 7.07
N GLU A 66 -11.87 -3.45 8.21
CA GLU A 66 -12.63 -3.92 9.37
C GLU A 66 -13.55 -2.83 9.91
N PHE A 67 -13.02 -1.62 10.13
CA PHE A 67 -13.82 -0.48 10.57
C PHE A 67 -15.00 -0.20 9.63
N LEU A 68 -14.75 -0.13 8.32
CA LEU A 68 -15.79 0.12 7.33
C LEU A 68 -16.83 -1.00 7.27
N SER A 69 -16.40 -2.25 7.39
CA SER A 69 -17.30 -3.40 7.47
C SER A 69 -18.21 -3.28 8.69
N VAL A 70 -17.64 -3.13 9.88
CA VAL A 70 -18.38 -3.01 11.14
C VAL A 70 -19.36 -1.85 11.07
N MET A 71 -18.92 -0.66 10.67
CA MET A 71 -19.82 0.49 10.54
C MET A 71 -20.95 0.24 9.55
N SER A 72 -20.69 -0.45 8.42
CA SER A 72 -21.74 -0.81 7.46
C SER A 72 -22.74 -1.83 8.01
N HIS A 73 -22.31 -2.71 8.91
CA HIS A 73 -23.17 -3.65 9.62
C HIS A 73 -24.03 -2.92 10.67
N GLU A 74 -23.41 -2.06 11.47
CA GLU A 74 -24.10 -1.30 12.51
C GLU A 74 -25.10 -0.28 11.95
N LEU A 75 -24.82 0.30 10.78
CA LEU A 75 -25.71 1.26 10.12
C LEU A 75 -26.90 0.62 9.41
N ARG A 76 -26.83 -0.68 9.04
CA ARG A 76 -27.92 -1.37 8.33
C ARG A 76 -29.22 -1.39 9.12
N THR A 77 -29.15 -1.75 10.40
CA THR A 77 -30.33 -1.85 11.27
C THR A 77 -31.05 -0.50 11.47
N PRO A 78 -30.37 0.58 11.90
CA PRO A 78 -31.04 1.88 12.05
C PRO A 78 -31.50 2.46 10.71
N LEU A 79 -30.76 2.26 9.62
CA LEU A 79 -31.19 2.71 8.30
C LEU A 79 -32.46 1.99 7.83
N ASN A 80 -32.50 0.65 7.97
CA ASN A 80 -33.68 -0.14 7.61
C ASN A 80 -34.92 0.29 8.42
N LEU A 81 -34.75 0.65 9.69
CA LEU A 81 -35.82 1.18 10.52
C LEU A 81 -36.35 2.52 9.98
N ILE A 82 -35.46 3.46 9.66
CA ILE A 82 -35.83 4.75 9.06
C ILE A 82 -36.56 4.56 7.73
N MET A 83 -36.05 3.65 6.88
CA MET A 83 -36.68 3.34 5.59
C MET A 83 -38.06 2.69 5.75
N GLY A 84 -38.21 1.80 6.73
CA GLY A 84 -39.50 1.19 7.05
C GLY A 84 -40.55 2.23 7.47
N TYR A 85 -40.19 3.15 8.37
CA TYR A 85 -41.08 4.24 8.75
C TYR A 85 -41.37 5.19 7.61
N ALA A 86 -40.36 5.53 6.78
CA ALA A 86 -40.56 6.36 5.60
C ALA A 86 -41.55 5.73 4.61
N GLY A 87 -41.49 4.40 4.40
CA GLY A 87 -42.46 3.67 3.58
C GLY A 87 -43.88 3.73 4.13
N VAL A 88 -44.06 3.49 5.42
CA VAL A 88 -45.39 3.62 6.07
C VAL A 88 -45.95 5.04 5.96
N MET A 89 -45.10 6.07 6.06
CA MET A 89 -45.51 7.46 5.87
C MET A 89 -45.88 7.76 4.41
N GLN A 90 -45.16 7.18 3.45
CA GLN A 90 -45.45 7.32 2.03
C GLN A 90 -46.78 6.65 1.65
N ASP A 91 -47.08 5.50 2.24
CA ASP A 91 -48.33 4.77 2.05
C ASP A 91 -49.55 5.47 2.70
N GLN A 92 -49.33 6.60 3.40
CA GLN A 92 -50.35 7.38 4.12
C GLN A 92 -51.21 6.53 5.07
N THR A 93 -50.67 5.40 5.56
CA THR A 93 -51.41 4.42 6.37
C THR A 93 -51.66 4.91 7.80
N LEU A 94 -50.81 5.81 8.29
CA LEU A 94 -50.91 6.39 9.65
C LEU A 94 -51.58 7.77 9.66
N ALA A 95 -51.35 8.59 8.63
CA ALA A 95 -51.93 9.93 8.49
C ALA A 95 -51.74 10.45 7.06
N GLN A 96 -52.55 11.43 6.66
CA GLN A 96 -52.32 12.19 5.44
C GLN A 96 -51.05 13.05 5.59
N ILE A 97 -50.23 13.07 4.54
CA ILE A 97 -49.02 13.89 4.45
C ILE A 97 -49.24 15.07 3.51
N ASN A 98 -48.55 16.17 3.77
CA ASN A 98 -48.56 17.34 2.88
C ASN A 98 -47.53 17.19 1.74
N GLN A 99 -47.59 18.11 0.77
CA GLN A 99 -46.75 18.08 -0.44
C GLN A 99 -45.24 18.25 -0.13
N GLU A 100 -44.88 19.00 0.93
CA GLU A 100 -43.48 19.17 1.33
C GLU A 100 -42.90 17.89 1.96
N GLN A 101 -43.70 17.20 2.76
CA GLN A 101 -43.37 15.91 3.35
C GLN A 101 -43.22 14.85 2.26
N GLU A 102 -44.14 14.82 1.29
CA GLU A 102 -44.06 13.92 0.13
C GLU A 102 -42.77 14.15 -0.69
N SER A 103 -42.43 15.41 -0.96
CA SER A 103 -41.17 15.77 -1.64
C SER A 103 -39.93 15.31 -0.86
N SER A 104 -39.96 15.44 0.47
CA SER A 104 -38.86 15.02 1.35
C SER A 104 -38.72 13.50 1.41
N LEU A 105 -39.83 12.76 1.54
CA LEU A 105 -39.85 11.30 1.49
C LEU A 105 -39.32 10.78 0.16
N ASN A 106 -39.72 11.39 -0.95
CA ASN A 106 -39.20 11.04 -2.28
C ASN A 106 -37.68 11.19 -2.39
N LYS A 107 -37.07 12.17 -1.71
CA LYS A 107 -35.60 12.30 -1.65
C LYS A 107 -34.97 11.17 -0.85
N ILE A 108 -35.53 10.83 0.31
CA ILE A 108 -35.04 9.72 1.15
C ILE A 108 -35.12 8.39 0.39
N MET A 109 -36.25 8.12 -0.28
CA MET A 109 -36.46 6.88 -1.03
C MET A 109 -35.51 6.72 -2.23
N ARG A 110 -35.12 7.81 -2.89
CA ARG A 110 -34.14 7.78 -3.99
C ARG A 110 -32.73 7.42 -3.53
N CYS A 111 -32.38 7.73 -2.28
CA CYS A 111 -31.05 7.45 -1.73
C CYS A 111 -30.92 6.04 -1.16
N SER A 112 -32.01 5.26 -1.12
CA SER A 112 -32.05 3.92 -0.55
C SER A 112 -31.84 2.80 -1.58
N HIS A 113 -31.84 3.12 -2.87
CA HIS A 113 -31.56 2.20 -3.97
C HIS A 113 -30.12 2.39 -4.49
#